data_AF-A0A928IFR9-F1
#
_entry.id   AF-A0A928IFR9-F1
#
_cell.length_a   1.000
_cell.length_b   1.000
_cell.length_c   1.000
_cell.angle_alpha   90.00
_cell.angle_beta   90.00
_cell.angle_gamma   90.00
#
_symmetry.space_group_name_H-M   'P 1'
#
loop_
_entity.id
_entity.type
_entity.pdbx_description
1 polymer ?
#
loop_
_entity_poly.entity_id
_entity_poly.type
_entity_poly.pdbx_seq_one_letter_code
_entity_poly.pdbx_strand_id
1 'polypeptide(L)'
;MGFGYMFLGCFLLTGAFDTLNIFGFLLMYAGINAASNHCTCFDNTKKVCALGLVFSGIKAVLGICSYFDIELTGAGVNNIINSTYTAYMLCFYVFLFLSVAAVAKDTELFAIMKMAYTNIMLVPIFLVAGQVIMVYITMNAESIGDLAARLYGTGLLLSLLVTVLTAILLFRCYARICLEGDEDMEKKVNNFKSPLDYYEKNKKSGASAQKNNTHKKKKK
;
A
#
# COMPACT_ATOMS: atom_id res chain seq x y z
N MET A 1 11.64 -11.08 5.54
CA MET A 1 10.60 -10.14 6.01
C MET A 1 10.66 -8.85 5.21
N GLY A 2 9.52 -8.31 4.78
CA GLY A 2 9.46 -7.23 3.78
C GLY A 2 9.29 -5.80 4.30
N PHE A 3 8.80 -5.64 5.54
CA PHE A 3 8.39 -4.32 6.06
C PHE A 3 9.54 -3.32 6.26
N GLY A 4 10.76 -3.77 6.57
CA GLY A 4 11.92 -2.89 6.66
C GLY A 4 12.29 -2.23 5.32
N TYR A 5 12.27 -3.00 4.23
CA TYR A 5 12.47 -2.47 2.88
C TYR A 5 11.35 -1.52 2.45
N MET A 6 10.09 -1.82 2.83
CA MET A 6 8.98 -0.90 2.59
C MET A 6 9.15 0.42 3.34
N PHE A 7 9.60 0.39 4.60
CA PHE A 7 9.84 1.59 5.39
C PHE A 7 10.91 2.48 4.77
N LEU A 8 12.05 1.89 4.35
CA LEU A 8 13.13 2.64 3.71
C LEU A 8 12.72 3.16 2.32
N GLY A 9 11.97 2.36 1.56
CA GLY A 9 11.38 2.77 0.28
C GLY A 9 10.39 3.92 0.42
N CYS A 10 9.60 3.97 1.50
CA CYS A 10 8.66 5.05 1.77
C CYS A 10 9.34 6.41 1.95
N PHE A 11 10.52 6.47 2.57
CA PHE A 11 11.27 7.73 2.68
C PHE A 11 11.73 8.23 1.32
N LEU A 12 12.27 7.32 0.49
CA LEU A 12 12.75 7.65 -0.86
C LEU A 12 11.62 7.99 -1.85
N LEU A 13 10.39 7.56 -1.56
CA LEU A 13 9.19 7.98 -2.29
C LEU A 13 8.77 9.41 -1.96
N THR A 14 9.35 10.04 -0.94
CA THR A 14 9.09 11.46 -0.61
C THR A 14 10.16 12.39 -1.17
N GLY A 15 9.71 13.30 -2.04
CA GLY A 15 10.07 14.73 -2.08
C GLY A 15 11.49 15.16 -1.71
N ALA A 16 12.36 15.22 -2.72
CA ALA A 16 13.38 16.26 -2.93
C ALA A 16 14.06 16.05 -4.31
N PHE A 17 14.14 14.80 -4.73
CA PHE A 17 14.77 14.39 -5.99
C PHE A 17 13.83 13.42 -6.71
N ASP A 18 13.11 13.88 -7.72
CA ASP A 18 12.22 13.03 -8.53
C ASP A 18 12.93 11.80 -9.12
N THR A 19 14.25 11.86 -9.24
CA THR A 19 15.14 10.78 -9.67
C THR A 19 15.29 9.64 -8.65
N LEU A 20 15.12 9.91 -7.35
CA LEU A 20 15.22 8.89 -6.29
C LEU A 20 13.96 8.04 -6.14
N ASN A 21 12.85 8.44 -6.75
CA ASN A 21 11.60 7.69 -6.73
C ASN A 21 11.76 6.27 -7.29
N ILE A 22 12.66 6.05 -8.25
CA ILE A 22 12.93 4.71 -8.81
C ILE A 22 13.49 3.80 -7.71
N PHE A 23 14.46 4.28 -6.95
CA PHE A 23 15.03 3.53 -5.83
C PHE A 23 14.00 3.30 -4.73
N GLY A 24 13.14 4.29 -4.46
CA GLY A 24 12.00 4.13 -3.56
C GLY A 24 11.06 3.00 -3.97
N PHE A 25 10.66 2.96 -5.25
CA PHE A 25 9.82 1.87 -5.78
C PHE A 25 10.53 0.52 -5.83
N LEU A 26 11.84 0.48 -6.10
CA LEU A 26 12.61 -0.77 -6.08
C LEU A 26 12.63 -1.38 -4.67
N LEU A 27 12.85 -0.56 -3.65
CA LEU A 27 12.83 -1.01 -2.26
C LEU A 27 11.42 -1.39 -1.81
N MET A 28 10.40 -0.61 -2.18
CA MET A 28 9.00 -0.99 -1.93
C MET A 28 8.68 -2.33 -2.61
N TYR A 29 9.09 -2.53 -3.86
CA TYR A 29 8.84 -3.77 -4.57
C TYR A 29 9.57 -4.95 -3.93
N ALA A 30 10.83 -4.78 -3.53
CA ALA A 30 11.58 -5.81 -2.80
C ALA A 30 10.90 -6.17 -1.47
N GLY A 31 10.44 -5.16 -0.73
CA GLY A 31 9.69 -5.35 0.51
C GLY A 31 8.35 -6.04 0.30
N ILE A 32 7.55 -5.58 -0.66
CA ILE A 32 6.25 -6.18 -1.01
C ILE A 32 6.43 -7.59 -1.53
N ASN A 33 7.44 -7.87 -2.34
CA ASN A 33 7.73 -9.22 -2.84
C ASN A 33 8.11 -10.18 -1.71
N ALA A 34 8.94 -9.71 -0.76
CA ALA A 34 9.25 -10.49 0.43
C ALA A 34 8.01 -10.71 1.31
N ALA A 35 7.11 -9.73 1.42
CA ALA A 35 5.86 -9.86 2.19
C ALA A 35 4.82 -10.74 1.47
N SER A 36 4.71 -10.68 0.14
CA SER A 36 3.75 -11.45 -0.66
C SER A 36 4.02 -12.94 -0.59
N ASN A 37 5.29 -13.34 -0.44
CA ASN A 37 5.65 -14.74 -0.24
C ASN A 37 5.07 -15.33 1.07
N HIS A 38 4.75 -14.49 2.05
CA HIS A 38 4.16 -14.89 3.32
C HIS A 38 2.66 -14.60 3.41
N CYS A 39 2.15 -13.59 2.70
CA CYS A 39 0.75 -13.17 2.75
C CYS A 39 0.25 -12.75 1.36
N THR A 40 -0.74 -13.47 0.84
CA THR A 40 -1.34 -13.23 -0.49
C THR A 40 -2.06 -11.88 -0.59
N CYS A 41 -2.36 -11.22 0.54
CA CYS A 41 -2.95 -9.88 0.56
C CYS A 41 -2.07 -8.82 -0.13
N PHE A 42 -0.77 -9.08 -0.31
CA PHE A 42 0.16 -8.19 -1.00
C PHE A 42 0.27 -8.44 -2.52
N ASP A 43 -0.37 -9.47 -3.08
CA ASP A 43 -0.23 -9.80 -4.50
C ASP A 43 -0.72 -8.69 -5.43
N ASN A 44 -1.85 -8.05 -5.08
CA ASN A 44 -2.37 -6.92 -5.83
C ASN A 44 -1.46 -5.69 -5.68
N THR A 45 -1.00 -5.43 -4.46
CA THR A 45 -0.08 -4.32 -4.15
C THR A 45 1.25 -4.49 -4.87
N LYS A 46 1.73 -5.73 -5.05
CA LYS A 46 2.93 -6.05 -5.83
C LYS A 46 2.77 -5.67 -7.30
N LYS A 47 1.65 -6.03 -7.92
CA LYS A 47 1.35 -5.68 -9.32
C LYS A 47 1.26 -4.17 -9.51
N VAL A 48 0.59 -3.47 -8.61
CA VAL A 48 0.48 -2.00 -8.64
C VAL A 48 1.86 -1.38 -8.44
N CYS A 49 2.67 -1.86 -7.50
CA CYS A 49 4.04 -1.38 -7.27
C CYS A 49 4.94 -1.54 -8.51
N ALA A 50 4.81 -2.65 -9.25
CA ALA A 50 5.54 -2.87 -10.49
C ALA A 50 5.18 -1.82 -11.57
N LEU A 51 3.92 -1.41 -11.65
CA LEU A 51 3.51 -0.29 -12.53
C LEU A 51 4.17 1.03 -12.08
N GLY A 52 4.36 1.23 -10.78
CA GLY A 52 5.08 2.39 -10.23
C GLY A 52 6.52 2.52 -10.70
N LEU A 53 7.22 1.40 -10.88
CA LEU A 53 8.57 1.41 -11.46
C LEU A 53 8.58 1.99 -12.88
N VAL A 54 7.56 1.66 -13.69
CA VAL A 54 7.42 2.20 -15.05
C VAL A 54 7.15 3.70 -15.03
N PHE A 55 6.16 4.13 -14.23
CA PHE A 55 5.84 5.55 -14.10
C PHE A 55 7.01 6.38 -13.57
N SER A 56 7.72 5.85 -12.56
CA SER A 56 8.91 6.48 -11.99
C SER A 56 10.07 6.54 -12.99
N GLY A 57 10.26 5.49 -13.79
CA GLY A 57 11.21 5.46 -14.90
C GLY A 57 10.95 6.56 -15.93
N ILE A 58 9.71 6.71 -16.38
CA ILE A 58 9.31 7.78 -17.32
C ILE A 58 9.60 9.15 -16.72
N LYS A 59 9.22 9.38 -15.46
CA LYS A 59 9.49 10.66 -14.78
C LYS A 59 10.97 10.96 -14.63
N ALA A 60 11.79 9.97 -14.30
CA ALA A 60 13.23 10.17 -14.17
C ALA A 60 13.88 10.53 -15.51
N VAL A 61 13.47 9.88 -16.61
CA VAL A 61 13.94 10.23 -17.96
C VAL A 61 13.57 11.67 -18.30
N LEU A 62 12.31 12.06 -18.08
CA LEU A 62 11.87 13.44 -18.31
C LEU A 62 12.63 14.44 -17.44
N GLY A 63 12.88 14.11 -16.16
CA GLY A 63 13.68 14.93 -15.26
C GLY A 63 15.14 15.09 -15.72
N ILE A 64 15.77 14.00 -16.17
CA ILE A 64 17.14 14.04 -16.73
C ILE A 64 17.17 14.87 -18.01
N CYS A 65 16.21 14.69 -18.91
CA CYS A 65 16.15 15.48 -20.15
C CYS A 65 15.96 16.97 -19.86
N SER A 66 15.12 17.33 -18.88
CA SER A 66 14.98 18.72 -18.45
C SER A 66 16.26 19.29 -17.81
N TYR A 67 17.07 18.46 -17.16
CA TYR A 67 18.36 18.89 -16.61
C TYR A 67 19.40 19.23 -17.69
N PHE A 68 19.27 18.62 -18.88
CA PHE A 68 20.11 18.90 -20.05
C PHE A 68 19.49 19.90 -21.03
N ASP A 69 18.44 20.64 -20.62
CA ASP A 69 17.67 21.57 -21.47
C ASP A 69 17.07 20.92 -22.74
N ILE A 70 16.84 19.61 -22.70
CA ILE A 70 16.17 18.87 -23.78
C ILE A 70 14.67 18.80 -23.46
N GLU A 71 13.90 19.72 -24.01
CA GLU A 71 12.44 19.70 -23.89
C GLU A 71 11.82 18.58 -24.73
N LEU A 72 11.65 17.39 -24.14
CA LEU A 72 10.98 16.27 -24.81
C LEU A 72 9.46 16.46 -24.95
N THR A 73 8.85 17.24 -24.04
CA THR A 73 7.40 17.38 -23.93
C THR A 73 7.02 18.79 -23.54
N GLY A 74 6.00 19.37 -24.19
CA GLY A 74 5.47 20.69 -23.80
C GLY A 74 4.79 20.70 -22.41
N ALA A 75 4.64 21.88 -21.82
CA ALA A 75 4.12 22.08 -20.47
C ALA A 75 2.76 21.40 -20.20
N GLY A 76 1.85 21.40 -21.17
CA GLY A 76 0.54 20.74 -21.05
C GLY A 76 0.66 19.21 -20.88
N VAL A 77 1.58 18.58 -21.62
CA VAL A 77 1.81 17.13 -21.54
C VAL A 77 2.44 16.78 -20.18
N ASN A 78 3.36 17.60 -19.68
CA ASN A 78 3.97 17.40 -18.36
C ASN A 78 2.94 17.45 -17.22
N ASN A 79 1.98 18.38 -17.29
CA ASN A 79 0.88 18.46 -16.32
C ASN A 79 -0.01 17.22 -16.32
N ILE A 80 -0.30 16.67 -17.50
CA ILE A 80 -1.06 15.41 -17.63
C ILE A 80 -0.28 14.26 -16.98
N ILE A 81 1.02 14.13 -17.29
CA ILE A 81 1.88 13.08 -16.72
C ILE A 81 1.94 13.18 -15.19
N ASN A 82 2.07 14.39 -14.64
CA ASN A 82 2.07 14.64 -13.20
C ASN A 82 0.72 14.28 -12.53
N SER A 83 -0.38 14.62 -13.20
CA SER A 83 -1.73 14.29 -12.73
C SER A 83 -1.97 12.78 -12.74
N THR A 84 -1.60 12.09 -13.83
CA THR A 84 -1.69 10.63 -13.94
C THR A 84 -0.81 9.93 -12.92
N TYR A 85 0.42 10.42 -12.70
CA TYR A 85 1.32 9.88 -11.68
C TYR A 85 0.70 9.97 -10.28
N THR A 86 0.05 11.09 -9.96
CA THR A 86 -0.60 11.24 -8.66
C THR A 86 -1.82 10.33 -8.53
N ALA A 87 -2.61 10.19 -9.59
CA ALA A 87 -3.71 9.22 -9.61
C ALA A 87 -3.21 7.78 -9.34
N TYR A 88 -2.07 7.41 -9.93
CA TYR A 88 -1.41 6.15 -9.64
C TYR A 88 -0.97 6.05 -8.16
N MET A 89 -0.31 7.09 -7.61
CA MET A 89 0.13 7.12 -6.21
C MET A 89 -1.03 6.95 -5.24
N LEU A 90 -2.18 7.56 -5.53
CA LEU A 90 -3.42 7.38 -4.76
C LEU A 90 -3.83 5.91 -4.72
N CYS A 91 -3.93 5.26 -5.88
CA CYS A 91 -4.25 3.85 -5.95
C CYS A 91 -3.22 3.00 -5.20
N PHE A 92 -1.93 3.26 -5.39
CA PHE A 92 -0.86 2.54 -4.72
C PHE A 92 -0.97 2.60 -3.19
N TYR A 93 -1.14 3.79 -2.62
CA TYR A 93 -1.29 3.94 -1.17
C TYR A 93 -2.56 3.26 -0.64
N VAL A 94 -3.68 3.36 -1.36
CA VAL A 94 -4.92 2.67 -0.97
C VAL A 94 -4.71 1.14 -0.93
N PHE A 95 -4.11 0.56 -1.97
CA PHE A 95 -3.80 -0.87 -2.00
C PHE A 95 -2.80 -1.26 -0.91
N LEU A 96 -1.76 -0.46 -0.68
CA LEU A 96 -0.79 -0.69 0.38
C LEU A 96 -1.47 -0.74 1.75
N PHE A 97 -2.31 0.23 2.07
CA PHE A 97 -3.01 0.28 3.35
C PHE A 97 -4.08 -0.80 3.49
N LEU A 98 -4.75 -1.19 2.40
CA LEU A 98 -5.66 -2.34 2.41
C LEU A 98 -4.92 -3.64 2.71
N SER A 99 -3.76 -3.87 2.09
CA SER A 99 -2.91 -5.02 2.39
C SER A 99 -2.44 -5.01 3.84
N VAL A 100 -2.01 -3.85 4.36
CA VAL A 100 -1.61 -3.71 5.76
C VAL A 100 -2.78 -3.95 6.72
N ALA A 101 -3.97 -3.44 6.40
CA ALA A 101 -5.17 -3.67 7.21
C ALA A 101 -5.57 -5.15 7.23
N ALA A 102 -5.46 -5.84 6.09
CA ALA A 102 -5.73 -7.28 6.00
C ALA A 102 -4.75 -8.08 6.87
N VAL A 103 -3.45 -7.79 6.79
CA VAL A 103 -2.43 -8.46 7.62
C VAL A 103 -2.64 -8.15 9.10
N ALA A 104 -2.98 -6.90 9.45
CA ALA A 104 -3.28 -6.51 10.82
C ALA A 104 -4.54 -7.21 11.36
N LYS A 105 -5.52 -7.50 10.50
CA LYS A 105 -6.71 -8.29 10.85
C LYS A 105 -6.34 -9.75 11.12
N ASP A 106 -5.51 -10.35 10.26
CA ASP A 106 -5.09 -11.76 10.41
C ASP A 106 -4.21 -11.99 11.64
N THR A 107 -3.48 -10.97 12.06
CA THR A 107 -2.62 -10.99 13.27
C THR A 107 -3.33 -10.52 14.54
N GLU A 108 -4.62 -10.15 14.47
CA GLU A 108 -5.42 -9.60 15.58
C GLU A 108 -4.90 -8.27 16.16
N LEU A 109 -4.13 -7.50 15.37
CA LEU A 109 -3.64 -6.16 15.73
C LEU A 109 -4.64 -5.05 15.36
N PHE A 110 -5.73 -4.97 16.12
CA PHE A 110 -6.81 -4.00 15.89
C PHE A 110 -6.36 -2.53 15.87
N ALA A 111 -5.34 -2.16 16.65
CA ALA A 111 -4.81 -0.80 16.67
C ALA A 111 -4.13 -0.40 15.34
N ILE A 112 -3.38 -1.33 14.73
CA ILE A 112 -2.74 -1.10 13.42
C ILE A 112 -3.80 -1.09 12.33
N MET A 113 -4.77 -2.01 12.40
CA MET A 113 -5.88 -2.06 11.46
C MET A 113 -6.67 -0.73 11.43
N LYS A 114 -7.02 -0.18 12.60
CA LYS A 114 -7.70 1.12 12.69
C LYS A 114 -6.87 2.26 12.09
N MET A 115 -5.56 2.28 12.36
CA MET A 115 -4.65 3.28 11.81
C MET A 115 -4.53 3.18 10.29
N ALA A 116 -4.47 1.96 9.74
CA ALA A 116 -4.46 1.73 8.30
C ALA A 116 -5.73 2.27 7.63
N TYR A 117 -6.92 2.03 8.21
CA TYR A 117 -8.17 2.60 7.70
C TYR A 117 -8.23 4.13 7.78
N THR A 118 -7.72 4.73 8.85
CA THR A 118 -7.61 6.19 8.94
C THR A 118 -6.69 6.73 7.85
N ASN A 119 -5.56 6.05 7.58
CA ASN A 119 -4.62 6.45 6.54
C ASN A 119 -5.19 6.27 5.12
N ILE A 120 -6.07 5.29 4.89
CA ILE A 120 -6.82 5.14 3.62
C ILE A 120 -7.64 6.39 3.30
N MET A 121 -8.12 7.13 4.31
CA MET A 121 -8.87 8.37 4.09
C MET A 121 -7.96 9.60 4.04
N LEU A 122 -7.06 9.76 5.02
CA LEU A 122 -6.24 10.96 5.14
C LEU A 122 -5.22 11.13 4.02
N VAL A 123 -4.52 10.06 3.64
CA VAL A 123 -3.43 10.15 2.65
C VAL A 123 -3.96 10.57 1.26
N PRO A 124 -5.07 9.99 0.75
CA PRO A 124 -5.66 10.48 -0.49
C PRO A 124 -6.08 11.94 -0.45
N ILE A 125 -6.68 12.40 0.66
CA ILE A 125 -7.08 13.80 0.82
C ILE A 125 -5.85 14.71 0.72
N PHE A 126 -4.75 14.36 1.40
CA PHE A 126 -3.53 15.17 1.36
C PHE A 126 -2.84 15.17 -0.01
N LEU A 127 -2.82 14.03 -0.70
CA LEU A 127 -2.27 13.95 -2.06
C LEU A 127 -3.09 14.78 -3.06
N VAL A 128 -4.42 14.69 -3.01
CA VAL A 128 -5.31 15.48 -3.88
C VAL A 128 -5.17 16.97 -3.58
N ALA A 129 -5.21 17.36 -2.31
CA ALA A 129 -5.03 18.76 -1.92
C ALA A 129 -3.67 19.31 -2.38
N GLY A 130 -2.60 18.53 -2.22
CA GLY A 130 -1.26 18.89 -2.73
C GLY A 130 -1.24 19.10 -4.24
N GLN A 131 -1.88 18.23 -5.02
CA GLN A 131 -1.95 18.40 -6.47
C GLN A 131 -2.79 19.60 -6.91
N VAL A 132 -3.93 19.84 -6.26
CA VAL A 132 -4.75 21.02 -6.55
C VAL A 132 -3.96 22.30 -6.35
N ILE A 133 -3.16 22.38 -5.27
CA ILE A 133 -2.27 23.50 -5.01
C ILE A 133 -1.22 23.64 -6.12
N MET A 134 -0.57 22.54 -6.52
CA MET A 134 0.46 22.56 -7.57
C MET A 134 -0.11 23.01 -8.92
N VAL A 135 -1.25 22.47 -9.35
CA VAL A 135 -1.93 22.87 -10.59
C VAL A 135 -2.33 24.34 -10.54
N TYR A 136 -2.86 24.80 -9.39
CA TYR A 136 -3.25 26.20 -9.21
C TYR A 136 -2.06 27.16 -9.37
N ILE A 137 -0.90 26.81 -8.81
CA ILE A 137 0.34 27.58 -8.98
C ILE A 137 0.75 27.63 -10.46
N THR A 138 0.79 26.48 -11.14
CA THR A 138 1.23 26.41 -12.55
C THR A 138 0.32 27.23 -13.47
N MET A 139 -0.99 27.29 -13.21
CA MET A 139 -1.94 28.05 -14.02
C MET A 139 -1.94 29.56 -13.77
N ASN A 140 -1.43 30.01 -12.63
CA ASN A 140 -1.50 31.41 -12.18
C ASN A 140 -0.12 31.96 -11.78
N ALA A 141 0.96 31.37 -12.29
CA ALA A 141 2.32 31.68 -11.87
C ALA A 141 2.67 33.17 -12.02
N GLU A 142 2.11 33.85 -13.02
CA GLU A 142 2.35 35.28 -13.28
C GLU A 142 1.58 36.22 -12.33
N SER A 143 0.45 35.78 -11.74
CA SER A 143 -0.45 36.64 -10.96
C SER A 143 -0.29 36.54 -9.45
N ILE A 144 0.41 35.50 -8.95
CA ILE A 144 0.39 35.12 -7.53
C ILE A 144 1.61 35.65 -6.75
N GLY A 145 2.72 35.98 -7.39
CA GLY A 145 3.90 36.56 -6.72
C GLY A 145 4.37 35.77 -5.48
N ASP A 146 4.61 36.44 -4.35
CA ASP A 146 5.10 35.84 -3.09
C ASP A 146 4.15 34.79 -2.47
N LEU A 147 2.85 34.83 -2.83
CA LEU A 147 1.88 33.83 -2.37
C LEU A 147 2.16 32.45 -2.97
N ALA A 148 2.82 32.37 -4.12
CA ALA A 148 3.12 31.12 -4.81
C ALA A 148 4.15 30.30 -4.03
N ALA A 149 5.15 30.96 -3.44
CA ALA A 149 6.16 30.32 -2.60
C ALA A 149 5.54 29.71 -1.33
N ARG A 150 4.57 30.40 -0.72
CA ARG A 150 3.86 29.90 0.47
C ARG A 150 2.97 28.70 0.13
N LEU A 151 2.23 28.78 -0.98
CA LEU A 151 1.42 27.67 -1.49
C LEU A 151 2.27 26.45 -1.88
N TYR A 152 3.43 26.68 -2.50
CA TYR A 152 4.37 25.61 -2.81
C TYR A 152 4.88 24.93 -1.52
N GLY A 153 5.24 25.74 -0.52
CA GLY A 153 5.63 25.26 0.80
C GLY A 153 4.55 24.41 1.48
N THR A 154 3.28 24.80 1.39
CA THR A 154 2.19 23.98 1.93
C THR A 154 2.05 22.66 1.18
N GLY A 155 2.17 22.65 -0.15
CA GLY A 155 2.17 21.41 -0.95
C GLY A 155 3.27 20.42 -0.54
N LEU A 156 4.49 20.92 -0.26
CA LEU A 156 5.58 20.10 0.28
C LEU A 156 5.27 19.56 1.67
N LEU A 157 4.67 20.38 2.54
CA LEU A 157 4.32 19.99 3.91
C LEU A 157 3.25 18.88 3.92
N LEU A 158 2.24 18.98 3.03
CA LEU A 158 1.25 17.91 2.84
C LEU A 158 1.92 16.61 2.35
N SER A 159 2.87 16.71 1.41
CA SER A 159 3.61 15.55 0.92
C SER A 159 4.45 14.88 2.03
N LEU A 160 5.06 15.69 2.89
CA LEU A 160 5.80 15.20 4.06
C LEU A 160 4.89 14.53 5.08
N LEU A 161 3.68 15.08 5.32
CA LEU A 161 2.70 14.46 6.22
C LEU A 161 2.25 13.08 5.72
N VAL A 162 2.03 12.93 4.41
CA VAL A 162 1.68 11.64 3.81
C VAL A 162 2.73 10.58 4.12
N THR A 163 4.01 10.92 4.00
CA THR A 163 5.07 9.94 4.17
C THR A 163 5.40 9.67 5.62
N VAL A 164 5.29 10.67 6.51
CA VAL A 164 5.35 10.45 7.96
C VAL A 164 4.22 9.50 8.40
N LEU A 165 2.98 9.70 7.96
CA LEU A 165 1.86 8.82 8.31
C LEU A 165 2.06 7.39 7.79
N THR A 166 2.56 7.26 6.56
CA THR A 166 2.86 5.96 5.96
C THR A 166 4.03 5.26 6.67
N ALA A 167 5.10 5.99 6.96
CA ALA A 167 6.27 5.49 7.66
C ALA A 167 5.94 5.04 9.08
N ILE A 168 5.12 5.80 9.83
CA ILE A 168 4.65 5.41 11.16
C ILE A 168 3.87 4.09 11.10
N LEU A 169 2.98 3.94 10.11
CA LEU A 169 2.21 2.71 9.93
C LEU A 169 3.13 1.52 9.63
N LEU A 170 4.05 1.67 8.67
CA LEU A 170 4.99 0.62 8.28
C LEU A 170 5.95 0.26 9.41
N PHE A 171 6.45 1.24 10.16
CA PHE A 171 7.29 1.02 11.32
C PHE A 171 6.55 0.26 12.42
N ARG A 172 5.28 0.60 12.70
CA ARG A 172 4.46 -0.13 13.67
C ARG A 172 4.18 -1.56 13.22
N CYS A 173 3.99 -1.79 11.92
CA CYS A 173 3.87 -3.13 11.35
C CYS A 173 5.16 -3.91 11.54
N TYR A 174 6.31 -3.31 11.20
CA TYR A 174 7.63 -3.89 11.44
C TYR A 174 7.84 -4.22 12.92
N ALA A 175 7.64 -3.26 13.83
CA ALA A 175 7.93 -3.42 15.25
C ALA A 175 7.00 -4.41 15.97
N ARG A 176 5.80 -4.71 15.45
CA ARG A 176 4.89 -5.67 16.11
C ARG A 176 4.74 -7.00 15.39
N ILE A 177 4.94 -7.05 14.07
CA ILE A 177 4.86 -8.29 13.29
C ILE A 177 6.25 -8.95 13.20
N CYS A 178 7.34 -8.18 13.36
CA CYS A 178 8.72 -8.64 13.16
C CYS A 178 9.59 -8.62 14.44
N LEU A 179 9.02 -8.64 15.66
CA LEU A 179 9.85 -8.82 16.86
C LEU A 179 10.41 -10.25 16.89
N GLU A 180 11.71 -10.37 16.63
CA GLU A 180 12.53 -11.56 16.89
C GLU A 180 12.53 -11.82 18.40
N GLY A 181 11.89 -12.92 18.81
CA GLY A 181 11.71 -13.29 20.23
C GLY A 181 10.41 -14.04 20.55
N ASP A 182 9.49 -14.21 19.59
CA ASP A 182 8.30 -15.06 19.73
C ASP A 182 8.46 -16.33 18.85
N GLU A 183 9.55 -17.08 19.10
CA GLU A 183 9.95 -18.29 18.35
C GLU A 183 8.95 -19.47 18.47
N ASP A 184 7.85 -19.32 19.19
CA ASP A 184 6.80 -20.34 19.36
C ASP A 184 5.46 -19.96 18.72
N MET A 185 5.47 -19.22 17.60
CA MET A 185 4.28 -19.18 16.74
C MET A 185 4.20 -20.48 15.93
N GLU A 186 3.46 -21.46 16.46
CA GLU A 186 2.98 -22.59 15.67
C GLU A 186 2.42 -22.09 14.34
N LYS A 187 2.80 -22.75 13.24
CA LYS A 187 2.19 -22.52 11.93
C LYS A 187 0.67 -22.71 12.05
N LYS A 188 -0.08 -21.64 12.25
CA LYS A 188 -1.54 -21.69 12.22
C LYS A 188 -1.95 -22.02 10.80
N VAL A 189 -2.39 -23.27 10.64
CA VAL A 189 -3.14 -23.72 9.47
C VAL A 189 -4.31 -22.77 9.30
N ASN A 190 -4.41 -22.11 8.13
CA ASN A 190 -5.47 -21.17 7.82
C ASN A 190 -6.83 -21.75 8.19
N ASN A 191 -7.47 -21.22 9.23
CA ASN A 191 -8.79 -21.64 9.69
C ASN A 191 -9.91 -20.95 8.89
N PHE A 192 -9.71 -20.77 7.59
CA PHE A 192 -10.83 -20.50 6.69
C PHE A 192 -11.60 -21.80 6.51
N LYS A 193 -12.61 -22.03 7.35
CA LYS A 193 -13.67 -22.99 7.03
C LYS A 193 -14.41 -22.45 5.81
N SER A 194 -14.20 -23.09 4.67
CA SER A 194 -14.95 -22.82 3.46
C SER A 194 -16.44 -23.02 3.75
N PRO A 195 -17.37 -22.26 3.13
CA PRO A 195 -18.80 -22.56 3.21
C PRO A 195 -19.15 -24.01 2.80
N LEU A 196 -18.27 -24.66 2.03
CA LEU A 196 -18.37 -26.08 1.67
C LEU A 196 -18.06 -27.02 2.85
N ASP A 197 -17.22 -26.63 3.82
CA ASP A 197 -16.90 -27.45 5.01
C ASP A 197 -18.10 -27.56 5.96
N TYR A 198 -18.99 -26.56 5.98
CA TYR A 198 -20.25 -26.64 6.72
C TYR A 198 -21.23 -27.64 6.09
N TYR A 199 -21.26 -27.74 4.75
CA TYR A 199 -22.08 -28.71 4.04
C TYR A 199 -21.56 -30.14 4.18
N GLU A 200 -20.25 -30.35 4.16
CA GLU A 200 -19.67 -31.68 4.36
C GLU A 200 -19.83 -32.20 5.79
N LYS A 201 -19.77 -31.32 6.80
CA LYS A 201 -19.94 -31.70 8.20
C LYS A 201 -21.37 -32.13 8.52
N ASN A 202 -22.37 -31.53 7.88
CA ASN A 202 -23.78 -31.95 7.97
C ASN A 202 -24.08 -33.23 7.18
N LYS A 203 -23.34 -33.51 6.10
CA LYS A 203 -23.47 -34.77 5.35
C LYS A 203 -22.91 -35.97 6.13
N LYS A 204 -21.83 -35.78 6.89
CA LYS A 204 -21.21 -36.83 7.73
C LYS A 204 -21.96 -37.10 9.04
N SER A 205 -22.65 -36.10 9.62
CA SER A 205 -23.49 -36.30 10.82
C SER A 205 -24.78 -37.06 10.52
N GLY A 206 -25.36 -36.92 9.31
CA GLY A 206 -26.51 -37.71 8.86
C GLY A 206 -26.20 -39.20 8.63
N ALA A 207 -25.03 -39.52 8.07
CA ALA A 207 -24.65 -40.90 7.77
C ALA A 207 -24.27 -41.73 9.02
N SER A 208 -23.75 -41.07 10.06
CA SER A 208 -23.37 -41.74 11.31
C SER A 208 -24.54 -41.96 12.27
N ALA A 209 -25.62 -41.18 12.17
CA ALA A 209 -26.87 -41.43 12.89
C ALA A 209 -27.62 -42.67 12.37
N GLN A 210 -27.53 -42.97 11.07
CA GLN A 210 -28.24 -44.10 10.46
C GLN A 210 -27.58 -45.46 10.74
N LYS A 211 -26.25 -45.49 10.98
CA LYS A 211 -25.50 -46.71 11.30
C LYS A 211 -25.69 -47.19 12.75
N ASN A 212 -25.97 -46.27 13.68
CA ASN A 212 -26.19 -46.61 15.10
C ASN A 212 -27.59 -47.17 15.40
N ASN A 213 -28.59 -46.88 14.57
CA ASN A 213 -29.94 -47.44 14.74
C ASN A 213 -30.09 -48.88 14.21
N THR A 214 -29.22 -49.33 13.30
CA THR A 214 -29.26 -50.71 12.78
C THR A 214 -28.63 -51.72 13.74
N HIS A 215 -27.67 -51.31 14.58
CA HIS A 215 -27.03 -52.19 15.56
C HIS A 215 -27.84 -52.41 16.85
N LYS A 216 -28.77 -51.51 17.20
CA LYS A 216 -29.59 -51.64 18.41
C LYS A 216 -30.81 -52.56 18.28
N LYS A 217 -31.18 -52.98 17.05
CA LYS A 217 -32.34 -53.86 16.79
C LYS A 217 -32.02 -55.36 16.70
N LYS A 218 -30.77 -55.79 16.90
CA LYS A 218 -30.35 -57.21 16.87
C LYS A 218 -30.00 -57.83 18.24
N LYS A 219 -30.32 -57.14 19.35
CA LYS A 219 -30.22 -57.71 20.70
C LYS A 219 -31.48 -57.40 21.50
N LYS A 220 -32.54 -58.15 21.21
CA LYS A 220 -33.54 -58.64 22.16
C LYS A 220 -34.43 -59.63 21.43
#